data_AF-A0A7C6ZPC1-F1
#
_entry.id   AF-A0A7C6ZPC1-F1
#
_cell.length_a   1.000
_cell.length_b   1.000
_cell.length_c   1.000
_cell.angle_alpha   90.00
_cell.angle_beta   90.00
_cell.angle_gamma   90.00
#
_symmetry.space_group_name_H-M   'P 1'
#
loop_
_entity.id
_entity.type
_entity.pdbx_description
1 polymer ?
#
loop_
_entity_poly.entity_id
_entity_poly.type
_entity_poly.pdbx_seq_one_letter_code
_entity_poly.pdbx_strand_id
1 'polypeptide(L)'
;MSGASFDWLRSLAATLLAGFAIKLMDDYLDHDMDRIWQKPSLYELLGDAILPYAIIATSLGCALSVQVACPLVLGAYVAGMARESGARYPSGLTAACEAALVSAAAFFLFGARATLSSVALMFSLQLADDLVDYSKEHGGNRKNFVNLLGKGETLLLAICLFLLGLILDRSRAFLVLMCAPVVMLAAFYVGSRSRHRGGD
;
A
#
# COMPACT_ATOMS: atom_id res chain seq x y z
N MET A 1 -5.54 32.14 4.05
CA MET A 1 -6.03 30.76 3.86
C MET A 1 -6.61 30.30 5.18
N SER A 2 -7.82 29.72 5.21
CA SER A 2 -8.38 29.23 6.48
C SER A 2 -7.52 28.08 7.03
N GLY A 3 -7.49 27.90 8.35
CA GLY A 3 -6.76 26.79 8.98
C GLY A 3 -7.16 25.43 8.39
N ALA A 4 -8.44 25.27 8.03
CA ALA A 4 -8.97 24.07 7.39
C ALA A 4 -8.32 23.76 6.03
N SER A 5 -8.07 24.76 5.17
CA SER A 5 -7.40 24.52 3.88
C SER A 5 -5.96 24.04 4.06
N PHE A 6 -5.28 24.56 5.07
CA PHE A 6 -3.90 24.19 5.37
C PHE A 6 -3.79 22.79 5.98
N ASP A 7 -4.70 22.43 6.88
CA ASP A 7 -4.76 21.09 7.47
C ASP A 7 -5.12 20.01 6.44
N TRP A 8 -5.98 20.36 5.48
CA TRP A 8 -6.28 19.47 4.36
C TRP A 8 -5.08 19.25 3.45
N LEU A 9 -4.34 20.31 3.10
CA LEU A 9 -3.11 20.21 2.30
C LEU A 9 -2.03 19.38 3.01
N ARG A 10 -1.87 19.57 4.33
CA ARG A 10 -0.98 18.75 5.16
C ARG A 10 -1.36 17.28 5.11
N SER A 11 -2.65 16.99 5.23
CA SER A 11 -3.16 15.61 5.18
C SER A 11 -2.98 14.99 3.79
N LEU A 12 -3.19 15.75 2.72
CA LEU A 12 -2.91 15.32 1.35
C LEU A 12 -1.43 14.98 1.15
N ALA A 13 -0.53 15.88 1.56
CA ALA A 13 0.91 15.64 1.46
C ALA A 13 1.35 14.44 2.31
N ALA A 14 0.79 14.27 3.52
CA ALA A 14 1.03 13.12 4.38
C ALA A 14 0.55 11.81 3.73
N THR A 15 -0.65 11.79 3.12
CA THR A 15 -1.17 10.63 2.40
C THR A 15 -0.32 10.30 1.17
N LEU A 16 0.12 11.29 0.41
CA LEU A 16 0.98 11.09 -0.76
C LEU A 16 2.31 10.45 -0.35
N LEU A 17 2.96 10.98 0.70
CA LEU A 17 4.22 10.46 1.23
C LEU A 17 4.05 9.05 1.82
N ALA A 18 2.97 8.78 2.54
CA ALA A 18 2.64 7.43 3.00
C ALA A 18 2.43 6.47 1.82
N GLY A 19 1.72 6.90 0.78
CA GLY A 19 1.52 6.11 -0.43
C GLY A 19 2.82 5.77 -1.14
N PHE A 20 3.74 6.75 -1.29
CA PHE A 20 5.08 6.47 -1.82
C PHE A 20 5.85 5.52 -0.93
N ALA A 21 5.85 5.69 0.40
CA ALA A 21 6.53 4.78 1.31
C ALA A 21 6.02 3.33 1.17
N ILE A 22 4.70 3.16 1.12
CA ILE A 22 4.06 1.86 0.91
C ILE A 22 4.49 1.28 -0.43
N LYS A 23 4.43 2.06 -1.52
CA LYS A 23 4.80 1.56 -2.85
C LYS A 23 6.29 1.22 -2.98
N LEU A 24 7.17 2.01 -2.38
CA LEU A 24 8.60 1.72 -2.34
C LEU A 24 8.89 0.41 -1.60
N MET A 25 8.19 0.17 -0.49
CA MET A 25 8.32 -1.08 0.27
C MET A 25 7.75 -2.28 -0.50
N ASP A 26 6.59 -2.10 -1.14
CA ASP A 26 5.95 -3.09 -2.00
C ASP A 26 6.87 -3.49 -3.18
N ASP A 27 7.41 -2.51 -3.91
CA ASP A 27 8.35 -2.71 -5.02
C ASP A 27 9.65 -3.41 -4.57
N TYR A 28 10.10 -3.18 -3.32
CA TYR A 28 11.26 -3.89 -2.76
C TYR A 28 10.93 -5.35 -2.45
N LEU A 29 9.77 -5.62 -1.84
CA LEU A 29 9.37 -6.98 -1.48
C LEU A 29 9.08 -7.83 -2.73
N ASP A 30 8.49 -7.22 -3.75
CA ASP A 30 8.08 -7.91 -4.98
C ASP A 30 9.16 -7.91 -6.08
N HIS A 31 10.35 -7.34 -5.83
CA HIS A 31 11.38 -7.11 -6.87
C HIS A 31 11.79 -8.37 -7.64
N ASP A 32 11.97 -9.52 -6.97
CA ASP A 32 12.32 -10.79 -7.62
C ASP A 32 11.23 -11.24 -8.59
N MET A 33 9.97 -11.08 -8.18
CA MET A 33 8.81 -11.48 -8.97
C MET A 33 8.57 -10.52 -10.13
N ASP A 34 8.69 -9.22 -9.87
CA ASP A 34 8.60 -8.16 -10.88
C ASP A 34 9.68 -8.31 -11.95
N ARG A 35 10.90 -8.71 -11.57
CA ARG A 35 11.99 -8.99 -12.52
C ARG A 35 11.66 -10.19 -13.43
N ILE A 36 11.10 -11.27 -12.88
CA ILE A 36 10.68 -12.45 -13.65
C ILE A 36 9.60 -12.07 -14.67
N TRP A 37 8.63 -11.25 -14.27
CA TRP A 37 7.52 -10.81 -15.14
C TRP A 37 7.81 -9.55 -15.93
N GLN A 38 9.02 -9.04 -15.86
CA GLN A 38 9.41 -7.86 -16.60
C GLN A 38 8.47 -6.67 -16.30
N LYS A 39 8.01 -6.53 -15.06
CA LYS A 39 7.18 -5.41 -14.59
C LYS A 39 8.10 -4.23 -14.26
N PRO A 40 7.79 -2.99 -14.69
CA PRO A 40 8.54 -1.82 -14.25
C PRO A 40 8.34 -1.61 -12.74
N SER A 41 9.46 -1.47 -12.02
CA SER A 41 9.50 -1.27 -10.56
C SER A 41 10.43 -0.10 -10.23
N LEU A 42 10.18 0.61 -9.12
CA LEU A 42 11.10 1.63 -8.61
C LEU A 42 12.42 1.03 -8.10
N TYR A 43 12.43 -0.27 -7.78
CA TYR A 43 13.63 -1.00 -7.38
C TYR A 43 14.71 -0.95 -8.48
N GLU A 44 14.32 -1.03 -9.75
CA GLU A 44 15.23 -0.95 -10.90
C GLU A 44 15.97 0.40 -11.01
N LEU A 45 15.48 1.46 -10.35
CA LEU A 45 16.16 2.75 -10.31
C LEU A 45 16.94 2.95 -9.01
N LEU A 46 16.35 2.55 -7.88
CA LEU A 46 16.84 2.90 -6.55
C LEU A 46 17.71 1.80 -5.93
N GLY A 47 17.60 0.55 -6.39
CA GLY A 47 18.21 -0.63 -5.77
C GLY A 47 17.93 -0.67 -4.28
N ASP A 48 18.93 -1.05 -3.50
CA ASP A 48 18.83 -1.16 -2.04
C ASP A 48 18.54 0.18 -1.33
N ALA A 49 18.76 1.33 -1.99
CA ALA A 49 18.42 2.63 -1.44
C ALA A 49 16.90 2.86 -1.33
N ILE A 50 16.07 2.02 -1.96
CA ILE A 50 14.61 2.11 -1.90
C ILE A 50 14.08 2.07 -0.46
N LEU A 51 14.70 1.28 0.42
CA LEU A 51 14.31 1.16 1.83
C LEU A 51 14.59 2.44 2.62
N PRO A 52 15.80 3.02 2.59
CA PRO A 52 16.05 4.36 3.12
C PRO A 52 15.04 5.42 2.63
N TYR A 53 14.68 5.42 1.34
CA TYR A 53 13.69 6.36 0.81
C TYR A 53 12.28 6.11 1.35
N ALA A 54 11.89 4.85 1.53
CA ALA A 54 10.61 4.51 2.16
C ALA A 54 10.55 5.00 3.63
N ILE A 55 11.66 4.89 4.37
CA ILE A 55 11.78 5.40 5.75
C ILE A 55 11.69 6.93 5.77
N ILE A 56 12.39 7.62 4.87
CA ILE A 56 12.33 9.10 4.77
C ILE A 56 10.90 9.53 4.43
N ALA A 57 10.26 8.92 3.43
CA ALA A 57 8.90 9.24 3.04
C ALA A 57 7.91 9.01 4.18
N THR A 58 8.02 7.89 4.90
CA THR A 58 7.22 7.61 6.10
C THR A 58 7.43 8.69 7.16
N SER A 59 8.69 9.01 7.46
CA SER A 59 9.06 9.97 8.50
C SER A 59 8.54 11.37 8.21
N LEU A 60 8.67 11.84 6.96
CA LEU A 60 8.12 13.12 6.51
C LEU A 60 6.58 13.11 6.53
N GLY A 61 5.95 12.00 6.12
CA GLY A 61 4.50 11.83 6.18
C GLY A 61 3.97 11.95 7.62
N CYS A 62 4.63 11.28 8.57
CA CYS A 62 4.30 11.35 9.99
C CYS A 62 4.54 12.75 10.59
N ALA A 63 5.61 13.44 10.17
CA ALA A 63 5.89 14.82 10.60
C ALA A 63 4.81 15.80 10.12
N LEU A 64 4.19 15.55 8.96
CA LEU A 64 3.08 16.36 8.45
C LEU A 64 1.74 16.02 9.12
N SER A 65 1.45 14.73 9.26
CA SER A 65 0.25 14.26 9.97
C SER A 65 0.38 12.78 10.37
N VAL A 66 0.79 12.56 11.62
CA VAL A 66 0.86 11.22 12.23
C VAL A 66 -0.50 10.51 12.22
N GLN A 67 -1.60 11.27 12.34
CA GLN A 67 -2.99 10.75 12.37
C GLN A 67 -3.47 10.25 10.99
N VAL A 68 -2.73 10.57 9.92
CA VAL A 68 -3.03 10.14 8.55
C VAL A 68 -2.01 9.11 8.09
N ALA A 69 -0.72 9.44 8.17
CA ALA A 69 0.34 8.60 7.62
C ALA A 69 0.50 7.27 8.37
N CYS A 70 0.58 7.29 9.71
CA CYS A 70 0.79 6.05 10.47
C CYS A 70 -0.33 5.03 10.27
N PRO A 71 -1.63 5.37 10.42
CA PRO A 71 -2.69 4.40 10.18
C PRO A 71 -2.66 3.78 8.77
N LEU A 72 -2.32 4.56 7.74
CA LEU A 72 -2.22 4.05 6.36
C LEU A 72 -1.05 3.07 6.21
N VAL A 73 0.14 3.43 6.70
CA VAL A 73 1.32 2.55 6.62
C VAL A 73 1.11 1.27 7.42
N LEU A 74 0.57 1.35 8.63
CA LEU A 74 0.25 0.17 9.45
C LEU A 74 -0.88 -0.65 8.83
N GLY A 75 -1.87 -0.01 8.22
CA GLY A 75 -2.94 -0.68 7.48
C GLY A 75 -2.41 -1.46 6.28
N ALA A 76 -1.43 -0.91 5.57
CA ALA A 76 -0.77 -1.58 4.44
C ALA A 76 0.05 -2.78 4.91
N TYR A 77 0.76 -2.66 6.04
CA TYR A 77 1.44 -3.79 6.66
C TYR A 77 0.46 -4.93 6.98
N VAL A 78 -0.66 -4.62 7.64
CA VAL A 78 -1.69 -5.61 7.99
C VAL A 78 -2.29 -6.24 6.74
N ALA A 79 -2.56 -5.46 5.69
CA ALA A 79 -3.08 -5.97 4.42
C ALA A 79 -2.08 -6.91 3.73
N GLY A 80 -0.79 -6.53 3.67
CA GLY A 80 0.26 -7.33 3.06
C GLY A 80 0.44 -8.71 3.71
N MET A 81 0.25 -8.78 5.03
CA MET A 81 0.36 -10.03 5.79
C MET A 81 -0.77 -11.04 5.55
N ALA A 82 -1.86 -10.66 4.88
CA ALA A 82 -3.02 -11.52 4.75
C ALA A 82 -2.85 -12.67 3.75
N ARG A 83 -1.97 -12.52 2.75
CA ARG A 83 -1.72 -13.55 1.73
C ARG A 83 -1.09 -14.82 2.30
N GLU A 84 -0.25 -14.66 3.32
CA GLU A 84 0.50 -15.76 3.94
C GLU A 84 0.34 -15.76 5.46
N SER A 85 -0.91 -15.78 5.93
CA SER A 85 -1.27 -15.68 7.35
C SER A 85 -0.53 -16.65 8.29
N GLY A 86 -0.13 -17.82 7.77
CA GLY A 86 0.62 -18.85 8.50
C GLY A 86 2.14 -18.79 8.38
N ALA A 87 2.70 -17.95 7.49
CA ALA A 87 4.15 -17.81 7.35
C ALA A 87 4.77 -17.20 8.61
N ARG A 88 5.97 -17.65 8.97
CA ARG A 88 6.72 -17.12 10.11
C ARG A 88 7.74 -16.09 9.66
N TYR A 89 7.75 -14.95 10.34
CA TYR A 89 8.67 -13.83 10.09
C TYR A 89 9.86 -13.86 11.07
N PRO A 90 10.90 -13.01 10.90
CA PRO A 90 12.08 -13.00 11.76
C PRO A 90 11.81 -12.82 13.26
N SER A 91 10.64 -12.31 13.65
CA SER A 91 10.17 -12.26 15.04
C SER A 91 9.87 -13.64 15.65
N GLY A 92 9.75 -14.68 14.82
CA GLY A 92 9.27 -16.01 15.19
C GLY A 92 7.74 -16.13 15.24
N LEU A 93 7.00 -15.03 15.07
CA LEU A 93 5.55 -15.02 15.05
C LEU A 93 5.00 -15.34 13.65
N THR A 94 3.76 -15.82 13.59
CA THR A 94 3.03 -15.95 12.32
C THR A 94 2.58 -14.58 11.83
N ALA A 95 2.41 -14.44 10.52
CA ALA A 95 1.91 -13.21 9.88
C ALA A 95 0.58 -12.75 10.50
N ALA A 96 -0.33 -13.69 10.80
CA ALA A 96 -1.59 -13.39 11.47
C ALA A 96 -1.40 -12.81 12.88
N CYS A 97 -0.46 -13.34 13.67
CA CYS A 97 -0.15 -12.81 14.99
C CYS A 97 0.47 -11.42 14.92
N GLU A 98 1.40 -11.17 14.00
CA GLU A 98 1.97 -9.84 13.80
C GLU A 98 0.93 -8.83 13.32
N ALA A 99 0.09 -9.20 12.35
CA ALA A 99 -0.99 -8.36 11.87
C ALA A 99 -1.98 -8.01 12.99
N ALA A 100 -2.30 -8.96 13.89
CA ALA A 100 -3.14 -8.71 15.05
C ALA A 100 -2.49 -7.76 16.06
N LEU A 101 -1.20 -7.93 16.36
CA LEU A 101 -0.46 -7.04 17.25
C LEU A 101 -0.36 -5.62 16.70
N VAL A 102 -0.05 -5.48 15.41
CA VAL A 102 0.02 -4.18 14.73
C VAL A 102 -1.35 -3.50 14.69
N SER A 103 -2.41 -4.27 14.39
CA SER A 103 -3.79 -3.76 14.41
C SER A 103 -4.21 -3.31 15.80
N ALA A 104 -3.85 -4.06 16.86
CA ALA A 104 -4.13 -3.68 18.23
C ALA A 104 -3.37 -2.41 18.62
N ALA A 105 -2.08 -2.31 18.28
CA ALA A 105 -1.29 -1.11 18.53
C ALA A 105 -1.88 0.11 17.80
N ALA A 106 -2.24 -0.02 16.52
CA ALA A 106 -2.89 1.04 15.76
C ALA A 106 -4.24 1.45 16.39
N PHE A 107 -5.04 0.48 16.83
CA PHE A 107 -6.31 0.73 17.52
C PHE A 107 -6.12 1.56 18.79
N PHE A 108 -5.12 1.23 19.62
CA PHE A 108 -4.85 1.98 20.85
C PHE A 108 -4.30 3.38 20.59
N LEU A 109 -3.47 3.55 19.56
CA LEU A 109 -2.81 4.82 19.26
C LEU A 109 -3.69 5.81 18.48
N PHE A 110 -4.50 5.31 17.54
CA PHE A 110 -5.25 6.13 16.57
C PHE A 110 -6.77 5.92 16.65
N GLY A 111 -7.21 4.96 17.46
CA GLY A 111 -8.62 4.61 17.61
C GLY A 111 -9.14 3.65 16.53
N ALA A 112 -10.31 3.07 16.82
CA ALA A 112 -10.99 2.11 15.96
C ALA A 112 -11.23 2.66 14.54
N ARG A 113 -11.73 3.90 14.47
CA ARG A 113 -12.15 4.54 13.22
C ARG A 113 -11.00 4.69 12.23
N ALA A 114 -9.86 5.20 12.70
CA ALA A 114 -8.68 5.40 11.84
C ALA A 114 -8.07 4.07 11.42
N THR A 115 -7.97 3.12 12.35
CA THR A 115 -7.37 1.80 12.12
C THR A 115 -8.18 0.98 11.13
N LEU A 116 -9.47 0.77 11.39
CA LEU A 116 -10.34 -0.03 10.54
C LEU A 116 -10.50 0.58 9.14
N SER A 117 -10.62 1.91 9.05
CA SER A 117 -10.67 2.60 7.76
C SER A 117 -9.38 2.39 6.97
N SER A 118 -8.22 2.53 7.59
CA SER A 118 -6.93 2.39 6.90
C SER A 118 -6.67 0.95 6.46
N VAL A 119 -6.94 -0.04 7.31
CA VAL A 119 -6.85 -1.46 6.94
C VAL A 119 -7.77 -1.75 5.76
N ALA A 120 -9.04 -1.34 5.82
CA ALA A 120 -9.99 -1.58 4.73
C ALA A 120 -9.56 -0.91 3.41
N LEU A 121 -9.08 0.33 3.46
CA LEU A 121 -8.61 1.05 2.27
C LEU A 121 -7.35 0.41 1.67
N MET A 122 -6.37 0.05 2.49
CA MET A 122 -5.13 -0.57 2.00
C MET A 122 -5.37 -1.96 1.45
N PHE A 123 -6.24 -2.74 2.10
CA PHE A 123 -6.64 -4.05 1.59
C PHE A 123 -7.40 -3.93 0.27
N SER A 124 -8.29 -2.95 0.13
CA SER A 124 -8.97 -2.65 -1.13
C SER A 124 -7.98 -2.32 -2.26
N LEU A 125 -6.97 -1.48 -1.99
CA LEU A 125 -5.93 -1.15 -2.96
C LEU A 125 -5.12 -2.40 -3.35
N GLN A 126 -4.77 -3.26 -2.40
CA GLN A 126 -4.03 -4.48 -2.68
C GLN A 126 -4.83 -5.46 -3.56
N LEU A 127 -6.15 -5.60 -3.32
CA LEU A 127 -7.02 -6.40 -4.18
C LEU A 127 -7.18 -5.76 -5.58
N ALA A 128 -7.19 -4.44 -5.67
CA ALA A 128 -7.23 -3.73 -6.94
C ALA A 128 -5.94 -3.93 -7.75
N ASP A 129 -4.77 -3.88 -7.11
CA ASP A 129 -3.49 -4.18 -7.75
C ASP A 129 -3.45 -5.62 -8.25
N ASP A 130 -3.92 -6.57 -7.42
CA ASP A 130 -4.08 -7.98 -7.79
C ASP A 130 -4.97 -8.19 -9.03
N LEU A 131 -6.06 -7.44 -9.17
CA LEU A 131 -6.93 -7.48 -10.35
C LEU A 131 -6.25 -6.94 -11.61
N VAL A 132 -5.48 -5.85 -11.46
CA VAL A 132 -4.72 -5.24 -12.57
C VAL A 132 -3.62 -6.18 -13.02
N ASP A 133 -2.87 -6.76 -12.10
CA ASP A 133 -1.79 -7.70 -12.40
C ASP A 133 -2.32 -8.99 -13.03
N TYR A 134 -3.40 -9.56 -12.50
CA TYR A 134 -4.06 -10.74 -13.08
C TYR A 134 -4.47 -10.52 -14.55
N SER A 135 -4.91 -9.31 -14.91
CA SER A 135 -5.31 -9.02 -16.30
C SER A 135 -4.16 -9.03 -17.32
N LYS A 136 -2.91 -8.91 -16.83
CA LYS A 136 -1.69 -8.83 -17.66
C LYS A 136 -0.93 -10.16 -17.70
N GLU A 137 -1.13 -11.02 -16.70
CA GLU A 137 -0.46 -12.31 -16.56
C GLU A 137 -1.11 -13.40 -17.44
N HIS A 138 -0.38 -13.88 -18.46
CA HIS A 138 -0.73 -15.08 -19.22
C HIS A 138 -0.07 -16.31 -18.59
N GLY A 139 -0.68 -16.90 -17.55
CA GLY A 139 -0.26 -18.19 -16.98
C GLY A 139 0.21 -18.07 -15.54
N GLY A 140 -0.71 -18.39 -14.64
CA GLY A 140 -0.61 -18.16 -13.20
C GLY A 140 0.47 -18.95 -12.49
N ASN A 141 1.18 -18.26 -11.59
CA ASN A 141 1.70 -18.84 -10.36
C ASN A 141 1.96 -17.78 -9.27
N ARG A 142 1.41 -16.56 -9.38
CA ARG A 142 1.47 -15.56 -8.31
C ARG A 142 0.45 -15.94 -7.23
N LYS A 143 0.85 -15.80 -5.97
CA LYS A 143 -0.08 -15.76 -4.83
C LYS A 143 -0.92 -14.48 -4.90
N ASN A 144 -1.91 -14.49 -5.78
CA ASN A 144 -2.81 -13.37 -6.08
C ASN A 144 -4.21 -13.73 -5.55
N PHE A 145 -4.88 -12.79 -4.87
CA PHE A 145 -6.23 -13.03 -4.36
C PHE A 145 -7.24 -13.38 -5.45
N VAL A 146 -7.02 -12.95 -6.70
CA VAL A 146 -7.84 -13.32 -7.87
C VAL A 146 -7.77 -14.81 -8.16
N ASN A 147 -6.60 -15.44 -7.99
CA ASN A 147 -6.44 -16.88 -8.17
C ASN A 147 -7.14 -17.68 -7.06
N LEU A 148 -7.26 -17.10 -5.86
CA LEU A 148 -7.87 -17.73 -4.70
C LEU A 148 -9.40 -17.58 -4.67
N LEU A 149 -9.88 -16.37 -4.95
CA LEU A 149 -11.30 -15.99 -4.78
C LEU A 149 -12.08 -15.98 -6.10
N GLY A 150 -11.40 -15.72 -7.21
CA GLY A 150 -12.03 -15.42 -8.50
C GLY A 150 -12.11 -13.91 -8.78
N LYS A 151 -12.10 -13.54 -10.07
CA LYS A 151 -12.05 -12.13 -10.52
C LYS A 151 -13.25 -11.31 -10.03
N GLY A 152 -14.45 -11.90 -10.04
CA GLY A 152 -15.67 -11.20 -9.62
C GLY A 152 -15.69 -10.97 -8.11
N GLU A 153 -15.32 -11.99 -7.35
CA GLU A 153 -15.27 -12.03 -5.91
C GLU A 153 -14.21 -11.06 -5.37
N THR A 154 -13.02 -11.04 -5.97
CA THR A 154 -11.96 -10.08 -5.63
C THR A 154 -12.41 -8.65 -5.91
N LEU A 155 -13.07 -8.38 -7.05
CA LEU A 155 -13.59 -7.05 -7.38
C LEU A 155 -14.68 -6.60 -6.38
N LEU A 156 -15.63 -7.48 -6.09
CA LEU A 156 -16.69 -7.19 -5.11
C LEU A 156 -16.10 -6.93 -3.72
N LEU A 157 -15.13 -7.74 -3.28
CA LEU A 157 -14.46 -7.55 -2.00
C LEU A 157 -13.68 -6.22 -1.96
N ALA A 158 -12.96 -5.88 -3.02
CA ALA A 158 -12.26 -4.60 -3.13
C ALA A 158 -13.23 -3.41 -3.01
N ILE A 159 -14.38 -3.47 -3.69
CA ILE A 159 -15.43 -2.44 -3.61
C ILE A 159 -16.02 -2.36 -2.19
N CYS A 160 -16.38 -3.51 -1.60
CA CYS A 160 -16.93 -3.56 -0.24
C CYS A 160 -15.98 -2.96 0.80
N LEU A 161 -14.69 -3.29 0.71
CA LEU A 161 -13.67 -2.76 1.62
C LEU A 161 -13.43 -1.26 1.39
N PHE A 162 -13.45 -0.79 0.15
CA PHE A 162 -13.38 0.65 -0.14
C PHE A 162 -14.57 1.40 0.45
N LEU A 163 -15.78 0.89 0.25
CA LEU A 163 -17.01 1.47 0.81
C LEU A 163 -17.01 1.45 2.33
N LEU A 164 -16.52 0.38 2.96
CA LEU A 164 -16.32 0.33 4.40
C LEU A 164 -15.35 1.42 4.87
N GLY A 165 -14.22 1.57 4.17
CA GLY A 165 -13.24 2.63 4.42
C GLY A 165 -13.86 4.03 4.33
N LEU A 166 -14.71 4.27 3.31
CA LEU A 166 -15.45 5.52 3.08
C LEU A 166 -16.50 5.80 4.16
N ILE A 167 -17.25 4.77 4.58
CA ILE A 167 -18.25 4.89 5.65
C ILE A 167 -17.56 5.23 6.97
N LEU A 168 -16.46 4.54 7.28
CA LEU A 168 -15.69 4.76 8.51
C LEU A 168 -15.03 6.13 8.49
N ASP A 169 -14.26 6.48 7.47
CA ASP A 169 -13.58 7.79 7.38
C ASP A 169 -13.57 8.34 5.95
N ARG A 170 -14.56 9.20 5.68
CA ARG A 170 -14.74 9.83 4.37
C ARG A 170 -13.50 10.61 3.95
N SER A 171 -12.89 11.37 4.86
CA SER A 171 -11.74 12.22 4.52
C SER A 171 -10.56 11.36 4.09
N ARG A 172 -10.25 10.29 4.85
CA ARG A 172 -9.14 9.39 4.51
C ARG A 172 -9.38 8.66 3.20
N ALA A 173 -10.61 8.17 2.96
CA ALA A 173 -10.96 7.52 1.70
C ALA A 173 -10.79 8.46 0.48
N PHE A 174 -11.22 9.73 0.59
CA PHE A 174 -10.99 10.72 -0.47
C PHE A 174 -9.51 11.01 -0.70
N LEU A 175 -8.72 11.18 0.36
CA LEU A 175 -7.27 11.40 0.23
C LEU A 175 -6.58 10.22 -0.47
N VAL A 176 -6.92 8.99 -0.08
CA VAL A 176 -6.38 7.78 -0.71
C VAL A 176 -6.82 7.69 -2.17
N LEU A 177 -8.09 7.96 -2.48
CA LEU A 177 -8.62 7.94 -3.85
C LEU A 177 -7.88 8.94 -4.76
N MET A 178 -7.49 10.11 -4.25
CA MET A 178 -6.72 11.09 -5.01
C MET A 178 -5.23 10.73 -5.13
N CYS A 179 -4.62 10.22 -4.05
CA CYS A 179 -3.17 9.98 -4.02
C CYS A 179 -2.76 8.67 -4.67
N ALA A 180 -3.53 7.59 -4.53
CA ALA A 180 -3.14 6.26 -5.02
C ALA A 180 -2.88 6.22 -6.53
N PRO A 181 -3.73 6.81 -7.41
CA PRO A 181 -3.44 6.87 -8.84
C PRO A 181 -2.17 7.67 -9.15
N VAL A 182 -1.93 8.77 -8.42
CA VAL A 182 -0.73 9.61 -8.62
C VAL A 182 0.53 8.83 -8.27
N VAL A 183 0.54 8.11 -7.14
CA VAL A 183 1.66 7.25 -6.73
C VAL A 183 1.89 6.15 -7.76
N MET A 184 0.83 5.45 -8.21
CA MET A 184 0.97 4.40 -9.22
C MET A 184 1.50 4.93 -10.55
N LEU A 185 0.99 6.06 -11.05
CA LEU A 185 1.46 6.67 -12.29
C LEU A 185 2.91 7.13 -12.18
N ALA A 186 3.29 7.74 -11.06
CA ALA A 186 4.66 8.14 -10.79
C ALA A 186 5.61 6.93 -10.76
N ALA A 187 5.23 5.87 -10.05
CA ALA A 187 6.00 4.62 -9.97
C ALA A 187 6.16 3.99 -11.36
N PHE A 188 5.09 3.88 -12.13
CA PHE A 188 5.10 3.33 -13.48
C PHE A 188 5.97 4.16 -14.44
N TYR A 189 5.82 5.49 -14.43
CA TYR A 189 6.58 6.39 -15.30
C TYR A 189 8.08 6.36 -14.99
N VAL A 190 8.45 6.35 -13.71
CA VAL A 190 9.84 6.30 -13.28
C VAL A 190 10.46 4.93 -13.55
N GLY A 191 9.76 3.85 -13.20
CA GLY A 191 10.22 2.47 -13.43
C GLY A 191 10.40 2.15 -14.91
N SER A 192 9.47 2.57 -15.78
CA SER A 192 9.60 2.37 -17.23
C SER A 192 10.79 3.11 -17.84
N ARG A 193 11.12 4.31 -17.32
CA ARG A 193 12.27 5.09 -17.79
C ARG A 193 13.61 4.49 -17.35
N SER A 194 13.70 3.90 -16.15
CA SER A 194 14.93 3.27 -15.66
C SER A 194 15.33 2.09 -16.54
N ARG A 195 14.37 1.27 -16.93
CA ARG A 195 14.59 0.08 -17.75
C ARG A 195 15.16 0.37 -19.14
N HIS A 196 14.82 1.52 -19.72
CA HIS A 196 15.41 1.96 -20.99
C HIS A 196 16.88 2.39 -20.89
N ARG A 197 17.41 2.62 -19.68
CA ARG A 197 18.81 3.05 -19.46
C ARG A 197 19.73 1.93 -19.01
N GLY A 198 19.21 0.81 -18.51
CA GLY A 198 19.99 -0.35 -18.08
C GLY A 198 20.20 -1.44 -19.15
N GLY A 199 19.88 -1.14 -20.41
CA GLY A 199 20.02 -2.05 -21.55
C GLY A 199 21.23 -1.79 -22.46
N ASP A 200 22.14 -0.90 -22.05
CA ASP A 200 23.43 -0.63 -22.69
C ASP A 200 24.57 -1.19 -21.82
#